data_AF-A0A1X0S215-F1
#
_entry.id   AF-A0A1X0S215-F1
#
_cell.length_a   1.000
_cell.length_b   1.000
_cell.length_c   1.000
_cell.angle_alpha   90.00
_cell.angle_beta   90.00
_cell.angle_gamma   90.00
#
_symmetry.space_group_name_H-M   'P 1'
#
loop_
_entity.id
_entity.type
_entity.pdbx_description
1 polymer ?
#
loop_
_entity_poly.entity_id
_entity_poly.type
_entity_poly.pdbx_seq_one_letter_code
_entity_poly.pdbx_strand_id
1 'polypeptide(L)'
;MSSTTKTTDKLIIFDTTLRDGEQSPGVTLNTEEKIEIAKQLSRLGVDVLEAGFPVASVGDFEAVKRIATEVGPMMEGREKIGQPMTICGLARATPSDIKRCAEAIANAPRKRIHIFLATSDLHLKYKLKIDRDECVKRAVAAVSYGRTLVDDIEFSPEDAGRSDPDFLCHVLGKVIEAGATTLNIPDTVGYNTPEEYGNLIKYLVANTPGADKAIFSTHCHNDLGLATANTLAGISNGARQVEVTINGIGERAGNTAMEEVVMAIHTHPNYYPVHHTINTTLFYRISQMVSSLSGMIVQPNKAIVGRNAFLHESGIHQDGVLKNRQTYEIITPETVGVTDINLVLGKHSGRNAFRERCKELGFVDIKDDEFQKAFDAFKALCDRKKNVNDGDILAILSNQISDNVTHAFYTLVSTQVVAGANITSMANVKLYDIKADKEISDAAISVNGPVDAIFEAIQRSIGRRFLLTKFDISAVGEGTDALGKAEIQIKVDTKSGPIKDERLAKAAFSQSSADVDIITATAKAYVGAINKQLIWEHELSTGTARSTTEERHIDL
;
A
#
# COMPACT_ATOMS: atom_id res chain seq x y z
N MET A 1 -1.38 -5.05 47.20
CA MET A 1 -1.30 -6.34 46.49
C MET A 1 -0.34 -6.16 45.34
N SER A 2 0.74 -6.93 45.30
CA SER A 2 1.81 -6.82 44.31
C SER A 2 1.24 -7.10 42.92
N SER A 3 1.25 -6.09 42.04
CA SER A 3 0.92 -6.22 40.63
C SER A 3 2.07 -6.97 39.96
N THR A 4 1.98 -8.29 39.90
CA THR A 4 2.80 -9.09 38.98
C THR A 4 2.46 -8.67 37.56
N THR A 5 3.29 -7.81 36.97
CA THR A 5 3.26 -7.48 35.55
C THR A 5 3.39 -8.78 34.77
N LYS A 6 2.27 -9.26 34.21
CA LYS A 6 2.25 -10.39 33.27
C LYS A 6 3.15 -10.00 32.10
N THR A 7 4.25 -10.70 31.89
CA THR A 7 5.11 -10.50 30.73
C THR A 7 4.33 -10.96 29.49
N THR A 8 3.88 -10.01 28.67
CA THR A 8 3.22 -10.28 27.39
C THR A 8 4.25 -10.51 26.30
N ASP A 9 3.99 -11.43 25.37
CA ASP A 9 4.90 -11.70 24.25
C ASP A 9 4.91 -10.51 23.27
N LYS A 10 6.01 -10.31 22.54
CA LYS A 10 6.02 -9.33 21.45
C LYS A 10 5.24 -9.89 20.25
N LEU A 11 4.28 -9.14 19.74
CA LEU A 11 3.63 -9.42 18.46
C LEU A 11 4.50 -8.89 17.32
N ILE A 12 4.87 -9.75 16.38
CA ILE A 12 5.58 -9.38 15.17
C ILE A 12 4.58 -8.82 14.16
N ILE A 13 4.78 -7.58 13.73
CA ILE A 13 3.96 -6.97 12.69
C ILE A 13 4.65 -7.15 11.34
N PHE A 14 4.05 -7.96 10.48
CA PHE A 14 4.47 -8.18 9.11
C PHE A 14 3.57 -7.36 8.18
N ASP A 15 4.15 -6.42 7.44
CA ASP A 15 3.43 -5.64 6.43
C ASP A 15 3.62 -6.23 5.03
N THR A 16 2.51 -6.42 4.32
CA THR A 16 2.50 -6.85 2.91
C THR A 16 1.82 -5.81 1.99
N THR A 17 1.84 -4.53 2.37
CA THR A 17 1.27 -3.44 1.56
C THR A 17 1.94 -3.37 0.18
N LEU A 18 3.26 -3.62 0.11
CA LEU A 18 4.06 -3.55 -1.13
C LEU A 18 4.05 -4.82 -1.99
N ARG A 19 3.40 -5.90 -1.51
CA ARG A 19 3.21 -7.15 -2.25
C ARG A 19 1.74 -7.47 -2.42
N ASP A 20 1.05 -7.90 -1.36
CA ASP A 20 -0.37 -8.27 -1.40
C ASP A 20 -1.25 -7.02 -1.64
N GLY A 21 -0.93 -5.91 -0.97
CA GLY A 21 -1.64 -4.65 -1.16
C GLY A 21 -1.65 -4.14 -2.60
N GLU A 22 -0.50 -4.23 -3.28
CA GLU A 22 -0.33 -3.91 -4.71
C GLU A 22 -1.09 -4.91 -5.64
N GLN A 23 -1.64 -6.00 -5.10
CA GLN A 23 -2.49 -6.91 -5.89
C GLN A 23 -3.91 -6.40 -6.09
N SER A 24 -4.29 -5.33 -5.40
CA SER A 24 -5.56 -4.64 -5.62
C SER A 24 -5.69 -4.18 -7.09
N PRO A 25 -6.80 -4.47 -7.78
CA PRO A 25 -7.03 -3.97 -9.13
C PRO A 25 -6.90 -2.44 -9.21
N GLY A 26 -6.10 -1.94 -10.16
CA GLY A 26 -5.91 -0.51 -10.39
C GLY A 26 -4.82 0.15 -9.54
N VAL A 27 -4.19 -0.59 -8.63
CA VAL A 27 -2.99 -0.15 -7.89
C VAL A 27 -1.75 -0.51 -8.70
N THR A 28 -0.90 0.46 -8.98
CA THR A 28 0.40 0.24 -9.62
C THR A 28 1.39 1.21 -9.02
N LEU A 29 2.32 0.68 -8.22
CA LEU A 29 3.36 1.46 -7.55
C LEU A 29 4.65 1.33 -8.34
N ASN A 30 5.27 2.45 -8.68
CA ASN A 30 6.62 2.46 -9.22
C ASN A 30 7.66 2.23 -8.10
N THR A 31 8.91 1.99 -8.49
CA THR A 31 9.98 1.67 -7.54
C THR A 31 10.23 2.76 -6.49
N GLU A 32 10.15 4.04 -6.85
CA GLU A 32 10.35 5.14 -5.90
C GLU A 32 9.19 5.25 -4.90
N GLU A 33 7.95 5.09 -5.39
CA GLU A 33 6.75 5.05 -4.54
C GLU A 33 6.83 3.91 -3.52
N LYS A 34 7.30 2.73 -3.95
CA LYS A 34 7.55 1.59 -3.05
C LYS A 34 8.60 1.89 -1.99
N ILE A 35 9.71 2.53 -2.38
CA ILE A 35 10.80 2.88 -1.45
C ILE A 35 10.30 3.89 -0.41
N GLU A 36 9.51 4.89 -0.81
CA GLU A 36 8.97 5.87 0.13
C GLU A 36 8.03 5.23 1.15
N ILE A 37 7.10 4.37 0.69
CA ILE A 37 6.23 3.60 1.60
C ILE A 37 7.08 2.71 2.52
N ALA A 38 8.11 2.03 1.99
CA ALA A 38 9.00 1.18 2.79
C ALA A 38 9.74 1.97 3.89
N LYS A 39 10.23 3.18 3.60
CA LYS A 39 10.84 4.07 4.59
C LYS A 39 9.86 4.44 5.69
N GLN A 40 8.62 4.78 5.35
CA GLN A 40 7.60 5.10 6.35
C GLN A 40 7.21 3.89 7.19
N LEU A 41 7.09 2.70 6.60
CA LEU A 41 6.84 1.45 7.35
C LEU A 41 7.99 1.13 8.32
N SER A 42 9.24 1.40 7.90
CA SER A 42 10.41 1.27 8.76
C SER A 42 10.32 2.20 9.98
N ARG A 43 10.03 3.50 9.76
CA ARG A 43 9.82 4.52 10.82
C ARG A 43 8.62 4.23 11.71
N LEU A 44 7.56 3.65 11.15
CA LEU A 44 6.35 3.22 11.86
C LEU A 44 6.67 2.11 12.88
N GLY A 45 7.74 1.35 12.67
CA GLY A 45 8.18 0.28 13.55
C GLY A 45 7.75 -1.12 13.11
N VAL A 46 7.39 -1.30 11.84
CA VAL A 46 7.06 -2.62 11.26
C VAL A 46 8.23 -3.59 11.42
N ASP A 47 7.98 -4.84 11.83
CA ASP A 47 9.05 -5.79 12.10
C ASP A 47 9.56 -6.47 10.83
N VAL A 48 8.64 -6.83 9.93
CA VAL A 48 8.93 -7.51 8.66
C VAL A 48 8.17 -6.82 7.54
N LEU A 49 8.85 -6.51 6.44
CA LEU A 49 8.25 -5.96 5.22
C LEU A 49 8.38 -6.96 4.09
N GLU A 50 7.25 -7.44 3.57
CA GLU A 50 7.22 -8.15 2.29
C GLU A 50 7.25 -7.14 1.15
N ALA A 51 8.45 -6.93 0.62
CA ALA A 51 8.74 -5.86 -0.32
C ALA A 51 8.24 -6.14 -1.75
N GLY A 52 7.86 -7.39 -2.04
CA GLY A 52 7.38 -7.83 -3.35
C GLY A 52 7.48 -9.34 -3.57
N PHE A 53 7.25 -9.73 -4.81
CA PHE A 53 7.38 -11.07 -5.36
C PHE A 53 8.46 -11.09 -6.49
N PRO A 54 9.76 -11.22 -6.15
CA PRO A 54 10.88 -10.97 -7.08
C PRO A 54 10.90 -11.75 -8.39
N VAL A 55 10.22 -12.90 -8.47
CA VAL A 55 10.13 -13.68 -9.71
C VAL A 55 9.07 -13.13 -10.68
N ALA A 56 8.10 -12.35 -10.19
CA ALA A 56 6.99 -11.86 -10.98
C ALA A 56 7.46 -10.97 -12.14
N SER A 57 8.55 -10.20 -11.95
CA SER A 57 9.24 -9.51 -13.03
C SER A 57 10.63 -9.00 -12.65
N VAL A 58 11.34 -8.45 -13.63
CA VAL A 58 12.60 -7.72 -13.39
C VAL A 58 12.36 -6.45 -12.56
N GLY A 59 11.31 -5.68 -12.84
CA GLY A 59 10.97 -4.48 -12.06
C GLY A 59 10.63 -4.77 -10.61
N ASP A 60 10.07 -5.95 -10.28
CA ASP A 60 9.84 -6.34 -8.89
C ASP A 60 11.08 -6.86 -8.20
N PHE A 61 11.94 -7.59 -8.91
CA PHE A 61 13.27 -7.92 -8.43
C PHE A 61 14.10 -6.67 -8.09
N GLU A 62 14.19 -5.69 -8.99
CA GLU A 62 14.98 -4.47 -8.78
C GLU A 62 14.40 -3.60 -7.66
N ALA A 63 13.07 -3.49 -7.55
CA ALA A 63 12.44 -2.76 -6.45
C ALA A 63 12.76 -3.40 -5.09
N VAL A 64 12.60 -4.73 -4.96
CA VAL A 64 12.95 -5.46 -3.73
C VAL A 64 14.43 -5.31 -3.40
N LYS A 65 15.31 -5.39 -4.40
CA LYS A 65 16.76 -5.22 -4.22
C LYS A 65 17.15 -3.82 -3.76
N ARG A 66 16.50 -2.79 -4.30
CA ARG A 66 16.69 -1.41 -3.84
C ARG A 66 16.17 -1.21 -2.42
N ILE A 67 14.98 -1.70 -2.09
CA ILE A 67 14.45 -1.64 -0.72
C ILE A 67 15.39 -2.37 0.26
N ALA A 68 15.88 -3.56 -0.10
CA ALA A 68 16.84 -4.31 0.70
C ALA A 68 18.13 -3.53 0.97
N THR A 69 18.61 -2.78 -0.01
CA THR A 69 19.86 -2.02 0.06
C THR A 69 19.69 -0.66 0.76
N GLU A 70 18.63 0.07 0.45
CA GLU A 70 18.39 1.45 0.89
C GLU A 70 17.63 1.52 2.22
N VAL A 71 16.61 0.68 2.40
CA VAL A 71 15.71 0.70 3.58
C VAL A 71 16.07 -0.38 4.60
N GLY A 72 16.55 -1.54 4.14
CA GLY A 72 17.00 -2.64 5.00
C GLY A 72 17.94 -2.23 6.15
N PRO A 73 18.94 -1.33 5.96
CA PRO A 73 19.82 -0.87 7.04
C PRO A 73 19.30 0.33 7.84
N MET A 74 18.14 0.89 7.48
CA MET A 74 17.60 2.10 8.11
C MET A 74 17.22 1.85 9.58
N MET A 75 17.70 2.74 10.45
CA MET A 75 17.44 2.71 11.90
C MET A 75 16.63 3.91 12.41
N GLU A 76 16.40 4.91 11.56
CA GLU A 76 15.64 6.11 11.92
C GLU A 76 14.20 5.74 12.33
N GLY A 77 13.78 6.20 13.51
CA GLY A 77 12.47 5.87 14.09
C GLY A 77 12.40 4.48 14.74
N ARG A 78 13.49 3.70 14.68
CA ARG A 78 13.59 2.34 15.22
C ARG A 78 14.59 2.22 16.36
N GLU A 79 15.09 3.34 16.88
CA GLU A 79 16.14 3.37 17.91
C GLU A 79 15.70 2.62 19.17
N LYS A 80 14.41 2.73 19.53
CA LYS A 80 13.81 2.00 20.67
C LYS A 80 13.64 0.50 20.41
N ILE A 81 13.50 0.09 19.16
CA ILE A 81 13.37 -1.32 18.76
C ILE A 81 14.76 -1.99 18.74
N GLY A 82 15.81 -1.22 18.44
CA GLY A 82 17.20 -1.66 18.53
C GLY A 82 17.64 -2.58 17.38
N GLN A 83 16.81 -2.77 16.35
CA GLN A 83 17.15 -3.57 15.17
C GLN A 83 16.48 -3.03 13.89
N PRO A 84 17.12 -3.22 12.73
CA PRO A 84 16.53 -2.87 11.44
C PRO A 84 15.30 -3.72 11.13
N MET A 85 14.48 -3.24 10.20
CA MET A 85 13.35 -3.99 9.65
C MET A 85 13.85 -5.21 8.85
N THR A 86 13.19 -6.35 9.00
CA THR A 86 13.50 -7.53 8.18
C THR A 86 12.87 -7.35 6.80
N ILE A 87 13.66 -7.52 5.74
CA ILE A 87 13.16 -7.45 4.36
C ILE A 87 12.83 -8.86 3.88
N CYS A 88 11.57 -9.06 3.50
CA CYS A 88 11.03 -10.32 3.04
C CYS A 88 10.68 -10.24 1.54
N GLY A 89 10.92 -11.34 0.83
CA GLY A 89 10.38 -11.55 -0.52
C GLY A 89 9.58 -12.84 -0.58
N LEU A 90 8.50 -12.82 -1.36
CA LEU A 90 7.68 -14.00 -1.62
C LEU A 90 8.33 -14.89 -2.69
N ALA A 91 8.22 -16.21 -2.56
CA ALA A 91 8.66 -17.19 -3.54
C ALA A 91 7.66 -18.36 -3.61
N ARG A 92 7.42 -18.87 -4.82
CA ARG A 92 6.79 -20.19 -4.98
C ARG A 92 7.73 -21.27 -4.46
N ALA A 93 7.19 -22.44 -4.13
CA ALA A 93 7.96 -23.63 -3.74
C ALA A 93 8.74 -24.27 -4.90
N THR A 94 9.53 -23.47 -5.64
CA THR A 94 10.39 -23.88 -6.75
C THR A 94 11.82 -23.34 -6.55
N PRO A 95 12.88 -24.10 -6.89
CA PRO A 95 14.25 -23.65 -6.65
C PRO A 95 14.61 -22.34 -7.37
N SER A 96 14.11 -22.11 -8.57
CA SER A 96 14.37 -20.88 -9.34
C SER A 96 13.87 -19.63 -8.62
N ASP A 97 12.66 -19.70 -8.06
CA ASP A 97 11.98 -18.57 -7.45
C ASP A 97 12.59 -18.26 -6.09
N ILE A 98 12.90 -19.29 -5.32
CA ILE A 98 13.58 -19.19 -4.03
C ILE A 98 14.96 -18.56 -4.22
N LYS A 99 15.73 -19.02 -5.22
CA LYS A 99 17.04 -18.45 -5.53
C LYS A 99 16.93 -16.98 -5.93
N ARG A 100 15.99 -16.65 -6.82
CA ARG A 100 15.77 -15.26 -7.25
C ARG A 100 15.33 -14.36 -6.11
N CYS A 101 14.50 -14.86 -5.20
CA CYS A 101 14.12 -14.16 -3.99
C CYS A 101 15.33 -13.88 -3.09
N ALA A 102 16.18 -14.89 -2.86
CA ALA A 102 17.40 -14.75 -2.06
C ALA A 102 18.37 -13.70 -2.65
N GLU A 103 18.52 -13.68 -3.98
CA GLU A 103 19.31 -12.69 -4.71
C GLU A 103 18.77 -11.27 -4.54
N ALA A 104 17.44 -11.08 -4.56
CA ALA A 104 16.81 -9.78 -4.41
C ALA A 104 17.03 -9.20 -3.01
N ILE A 105 16.87 -10.00 -1.96
CA ILE A 105 16.98 -9.55 -0.56
C ILE A 105 18.42 -9.61 -0.01
N ALA A 106 19.40 -10.00 -0.82
CA ALA A 106 20.75 -10.35 -0.37
C ALA A 106 21.44 -9.28 0.47
N ASN A 107 21.23 -8.00 0.11
CA ASN A 107 21.86 -6.83 0.73
C ASN A 107 21.18 -6.37 2.03
N ALA A 108 20.00 -6.91 2.37
CA ALA A 108 19.34 -6.56 3.62
C ALA A 108 20.11 -7.16 4.81
N PRO A 109 20.38 -6.38 5.88
CA PRO A 109 21.03 -6.91 7.09
C PRO A 109 20.22 -8.02 7.75
N ARG A 110 18.90 -7.93 7.65
CA ARG A 110 17.94 -8.96 8.09
C ARG A 110 17.05 -9.32 6.92
N LYS A 111 17.03 -10.60 6.56
CA LYS A 111 16.38 -11.10 5.35
C LYS A 111 15.58 -12.35 5.63
N ARG A 112 14.40 -12.44 5.02
CA ARG A 112 13.48 -13.57 5.12
C ARG A 112 13.00 -14.00 3.74
N ILE A 113 12.94 -15.30 3.49
CA ILE A 113 12.23 -15.83 2.32
C ILE A 113 10.89 -16.38 2.81
N HIS A 114 9.81 -15.90 2.20
CA HIS A 114 8.48 -16.43 2.41
C HIS A 114 8.13 -17.37 1.25
N ILE A 115 7.98 -18.66 1.56
CA ILE A 115 7.66 -19.71 0.62
C ILE A 115 6.20 -20.12 0.80
N PHE A 116 5.44 -20.26 -0.28
CA PHE A 116 4.07 -20.76 -0.21
C PHE A 116 3.81 -21.98 -1.12
N LEU A 117 2.88 -22.82 -0.69
CA LEU A 117 2.34 -23.94 -1.47
C LEU A 117 0.91 -24.25 -1.01
N ALA A 118 -0.01 -24.42 -1.96
CA ALA A 118 -1.40 -24.75 -1.64
C ALA A 118 -1.53 -26.14 -0.99
N THR A 119 -2.37 -26.24 0.04
CA THR A 119 -2.56 -27.49 0.80
C THR A 119 -4.00 -28.01 0.82
N SER A 120 -4.98 -27.19 0.42
CA SER A 120 -6.38 -27.65 0.43
C SER A 120 -6.61 -28.70 -0.64
N ASP A 121 -7.48 -29.68 -0.37
CA ASP A 121 -7.75 -30.76 -1.32
C ASP A 121 -8.29 -30.23 -2.65
N LEU A 122 -8.99 -29.08 -2.62
CA LEU A 122 -9.46 -28.38 -3.81
C LEU A 122 -8.27 -27.93 -4.68
N HIS A 123 -7.28 -27.26 -4.08
CA HIS A 123 -6.10 -26.79 -4.80
C HIS A 123 -5.18 -27.95 -5.22
N LEU A 124 -4.97 -28.95 -4.37
CA LEU A 124 -4.17 -30.13 -4.71
C LEU A 124 -4.74 -30.84 -5.94
N LYS A 125 -6.07 -31.04 -5.99
CA LYS A 125 -6.74 -31.74 -7.07
C LYS A 125 -6.85 -30.92 -8.36
N TYR A 126 -7.30 -29.67 -8.27
CA TYR A 126 -7.70 -28.89 -9.45
C TYR A 126 -6.66 -27.86 -9.90
N LYS A 127 -5.87 -27.29 -8.98
CA LYS A 127 -4.82 -26.30 -9.29
C LYS A 127 -3.49 -26.99 -9.56
N LEU A 128 -2.95 -27.71 -8.56
CA LEU A 128 -1.60 -28.27 -8.62
C LEU A 128 -1.53 -29.65 -9.28
N LYS A 129 -2.64 -30.41 -9.28
CA LYS A 129 -2.73 -31.78 -9.79
C LYS A 129 -1.68 -32.71 -9.17
N ILE A 130 -1.49 -32.60 -7.86
CA ILE A 130 -0.59 -33.44 -7.06
C ILE A 130 -1.36 -34.06 -5.89
N ASP A 131 -0.82 -35.14 -5.33
CA ASP A 131 -1.34 -35.72 -4.09
C ASP A 131 -0.71 -35.08 -2.84
N ARG A 132 -1.22 -35.47 -1.67
CA ARG A 132 -0.77 -34.98 -0.37
C ARG A 132 0.70 -35.33 -0.09
N ASP A 133 1.18 -36.50 -0.51
CA ASP A 133 2.56 -36.93 -0.30
C ASP A 133 3.56 -36.11 -1.11
N GLU A 134 3.22 -35.83 -2.37
CA GLU A 134 3.99 -34.96 -3.25
C GLU A 134 3.98 -33.51 -2.74
N CYS A 135 2.85 -33.03 -2.21
CA CYS A 135 2.77 -31.71 -1.56
C CYS A 135 3.78 -31.59 -0.41
N VAL A 136 3.82 -32.58 0.50
CA VAL A 136 4.77 -32.60 1.62
C VAL A 136 6.22 -32.62 1.12
N LYS A 137 6.54 -33.48 0.13
CA LYS A 137 7.90 -33.56 -0.45
C LYS A 137 8.35 -32.23 -1.04
N ARG A 138 7.47 -31.55 -1.79
CA ARG A 138 7.77 -30.23 -2.39
C ARG A 138 7.95 -29.16 -1.33
N ALA A 139 7.08 -29.11 -0.33
CA ALA A 139 7.19 -28.15 0.77
C ALA A 139 8.53 -28.31 1.53
N VAL A 140 8.88 -29.55 1.90
CA VAL A 140 10.16 -29.87 2.56
C VAL A 140 11.35 -29.49 1.68
N ALA A 141 11.37 -29.89 0.42
CA ALA A 141 12.48 -29.59 -0.49
C ALA A 141 12.67 -28.08 -0.68
N ALA A 142 11.58 -27.33 -0.81
CA ALA A 142 11.60 -25.88 -0.95
C ALA A 142 12.15 -25.20 0.31
N VAL A 143 11.65 -25.57 1.49
CA VAL A 143 12.10 -25.01 2.78
C VAL A 143 13.56 -25.37 3.05
N SER A 144 13.95 -26.63 2.85
CA SER A 144 15.35 -27.06 2.99
C SER A 144 16.28 -26.27 2.05
N TYR A 145 15.88 -26.05 0.80
CA TYR A 145 16.67 -25.25 -0.15
C TYR A 145 16.76 -23.79 0.29
N GLY A 146 15.63 -23.16 0.65
CA GLY A 146 15.60 -21.80 1.19
C GLY A 146 16.51 -21.63 2.40
N ARG A 147 16.52 -22.62 3.31
CA ARG A 147 17.35 -22.63 4.52
C ARG A 147 18.85 -22.66 4.23
N THR A 148 19.28 -23.13 3.05
CA THR A 148 20.69 -23.03 2.61
C THR A 148 21.10 -21.62 2.18
N LEU A 149 20.12 -20.74 1.91
CA LEU A 149 20.34 -19.38 1.40
C LEU A 149 20.14 -18.31 2.48
N VAL A 150 19.18 -18.49 3.38
CA VAL A 150 18.90 -17.60 4.52
C VAL A 150 18.52 -18.38 5.77
N ASP A 151 18.66 -17.74 6.94
CA ASP A 151 18.32 -18.35 8.23
C ASP A 151 16.84 -18.26 8.60
N ASP A 152 16.16 -17.20 8.17
CA ASP A 152 14.75 -16.94 8.48
C ASP A 152 13.86 -17.34 7.29
N ILE A 153 13.10 -18.42 7.47
CA ILE A 153 12.22 -19.00 6.45
C ILE A 153 10.80 -19.03 6.98
N GLU A 154 9.91 -18.39 6.25
CA GLU A 154 8.48 -18.45 6.48
C GLU A 154 7.82 -19.39 5.47
N PHE A 155 6.91 -20.24 5.93
CA PHE A 155 6.15 -21.15 5.07
C PHE A 155 4.64 -20.94 5.22
N SER A 156 3.96 -20.79 4.09
CA SER A 156 2.51 -20.66 3.99
C SER A 156 1.87 -21.87 3.30
N PRO A 157 1.10 -22.71 4.01
CA PRO A 157 0.05 -23.52 3.40
C PRO A 157 -1.05 -22.63 2.80
N GLU A 158 -0.96 -22.26 1.52
CA GLU A 158 -2.02 -21.49 0.84
C GLU A 158 -3.36 -22.24 0.96
N ASP A 159 -4.42 -21.49 1.26
CA ASP A 159 -5.78 -21.97 1.52
C ASP A 159 -5.95 -22.83 2.80
N ALA A 160 -5.09 -22.60 3.81
CA ALA A 160 -5.12 -23.33 5.08
C ALA A 160 -6.48 -23.33 5.78
N GLY A 161 -7.23 -22.22 5.72
CA GLY A 161 -8.57 -22.12 6.30
C GLY A 161 -9.60 -23.15 5.80
N ARG A 162 -9.31 -23.81 4.67
CA ARG A 162 -10.14 -24.88 4.06
C ARG A 162 -9.39 -26.21 3.90
N SER A 163 -8.18 -26.32 4.44
CA SER A 163 -7.41 -27.56 4.45
C SER A 163 -7.82 -28.45 5.63
N ASP A 164 -7.62 -29.76 5.46
CA ASP A 164 -7.76 -30.73 6.54
C ASP A 164 -6.75 -30.43 7.68
N PRO A 165 -7.20 -30.18 8.93
CA PRO A 165 -6.31 -29.76 10.02
C PRO A 165 -5.21 -30.76 10.35
N ASP A 166 -5.48 -32.07 10.25
CA ASP A 166 -4.49 -33.11 10.52
C ASP A 166 -3.39 -33.14 9.44
N PHE A 167 -3.79 -32.98 8.18
CA PHE A 167 -2.82 -32.82 7.10
C PHE A 167 -2.00 -31.53 7.24
N LEU A 168 -2.60 -30.42 7.68
CA LEU A 168 -1.85 -29.21 8.00
C LEU A 168 -0.80 -29.48 9.08
N CYS A 169 -1.16 -30.08 10.21
CA CYS A 169 -0.20 -30.45 11.26
C CYS A 169 0.95 -31.31 10.70
N HIS A 170 0.65 -32.24 9.79
CA HIS A 170 1.67 -33.07 9.15
C HIS A 170 2.63 -32.25 8.28
N VAL A 171 2.12 -31.44 7.35
CA VAL A 171 2.94 -30.59 6.46
C VAL A 171 3.76 -29.61 7.28
N LEU A 172 3.13 -28.93 8.25
CA LEU A 172 3.76 -27.92 9.11
C LEU A 172 4.89 -28.54 9.95
N GLY A 173 4.66 -29.71 10.56
CA GLY A 173 5.71 -30.42 11.30
C GLY A 173 6.90 -30.78 10.41
N LYS A 174 6.65 -31.19 9.16
CA LYS A 174 7.72 -31.50 8.19
C LYS A 174 8.50 -30.29 7.72
N VAL A 175 7.87 -29.14 7.52
CA VAL A 175 8.61 -27.92 7.18
C VAL A 175 9.38 -27.34 8.37
N ILE A 176 8.90 -27.51 9.61
CA ILE A 176 9.67 -27.17 10.81
C ILE A 176 10.94 -28.03 10.87
N GLU A 177 10.83 -29.35 10.68
CA GLU A 177 12.00 -30.26 10.59
C GLU A 177 12.98 -29.82 9.50
N ALA A 178 12.48 -29.30 8.38
CA ALA A 178 13.25 -28.82 7.25
C ALA A 178 13.93 -27.45 7.46
N GLY A 179 13.53 -26.70 8.50
CA GLY A 179 14.13 -25.43 8.90
C GLY A 179 13.24 -24.19 8.81
N ALA A 180 11.92 -24.32 8.65
CA ALA A 180 10.99 -23.19 8.75
C ALA A 180 11.00 -22.60 10.17
N THR A 181 11.13 -21.28 10.27
CA THR A 181 11.14 -20.50 11.52
C THR A 181 9.79 -19.85 11.81
N THR A 182 8.99 -19.60 10.76
CA THR A 182 7.65 -19.01 10.86
C THR A 182 6.67 -19.80 9.98
N LEU A 183 5.47 -20.06 10.50
CA LEU A 183 4.39 -20.76 9.82
C LEU A 183 3.20 -19.82 9.69
N ASN A 184 2.92 -19.35 8.48
CA ASN A 184 1.80 -18.48 8.21
C ASN A 184 0.56 -19.27 7.81
N ILE A 185 -0.56 -19.03 8.49
CA ILE A 185 -1.81 -19.76 8.32
C ILE A 185 -2.82 -18.82 7.64
N PRO A 186 -2.91 -18.81 6.29
CA PRO A 186 -3.78 -17.86 5.62
C PRO A 186 -5.25 -18.29 5.62
N ASP A 187 -6.15 -17.35 5.93
CA ASP A 187 -7.55 -17.38 5.48
C ASP A 187 -7.61 -16.72 4.10
N THR A 188 -7.11 -17.45 3.09
CA THR A 188 -6.84 -16.96 1.73
C THR A 188 -8.06 -16.32 1.06
N VAL A 189 -9.26 -16.81 1.38
CA VAL A 189 -10.52 -16.35 0.78
C VAL A 189 -11.34 -15.51 1.77
N GLY A 190 -10.86 -15.24 2.99
CA GLY A 190 -11.59 -14.46 3.98
C GLY A 190 -12.95 -15.08 4.37
N TYR A 191 -13.03 -16.41 4.40
CA TYR A 191 -14.28 -17.16 4.57
C TYR A 191 -14.52 -17.60 6.02
N ASN A 192 -13.46 -17.78 6.82
CA ASN A 192 -13.62 -18.30 8.17
C ASN A 192 -14.32 -17.29 9.08
N THR A 193 -15.06 -17.79 10.06
CA THR A 193 -15.51 -16.99 11.20
C THR A 193 -14.40 -16.90 12.27
N PRO A 194 -14.46 -15.91 13.19
CA PRO A 194 -13.42 -15.75 14.21
C PRO A 194 -13.26 -16.98 15.10
N GLU A 195 -14.35 -17.68 15.42
CA GLU A 195 -14.30 -18.91 16.23
C GLU A 195 -13.64 -20.06 15.46
N GLU A 196 -13.99 -20.27 14.20
CA GLU A 196 -13.37 -21.30 13.35
C GLU A 196 -11.87 -21.06 13.19
N TYR A 197 -11.49 -19.83 12.84
CA TYR A 197 -10.09 -19.47 12.61
C TYR A 197 -9.26 -19.52 13.91
N GLY A 198 -9.80 -18.98 15.01
CA GLY A 198 -9.15 -19.07 16.32
C GLY A 198 -8.95 -20.51 16.79
N ASN A 199 -9.97 -21.37 16.59
CA ASN A 199 -9.87 -22.80 16.91
C ASN A 199 -8.86 -23.53 16.02
N LEU A 200 -8.76 -23.18 14.75
CA LEU A 200 -7.73 -23.72 13.85
C LEU A 200 -6.33 -23.38 14.34
N ILE A 201 -6.05 -22.10 14.63
CA ILE A 201 -4.74 -21.67 15.16
C ILE A 201 -4.42 -22.42 16.46
N LYS A 202 -5.38 -22.49 17.40
CA LYS A 202 -5.21 -23.23 18.66
C LYS A 202 -4.89 -24.70 18.41
N TYR A 203 -5.58 -25.34 17.48
CA TYR A 203 -5.38 -26.73 17.11
C TYR A 203 -3.98 -26.95 16.53
N LEU A 204 -3.55 -26.11 15.59
CA LEU A 204 -2.24 -26.23 14.95
C LEU A 204 -1.10 -26.01 15.97
N VAL A 205 -1.22 -25.02 16.85
CA VAL A 205 -0.24 -24.76 17.92
C VAL A 205 -0.14 -25.94 18.88
N ALA A 206 -1.26 -26.58 19.22
CA ALA A 206 -1.28 -27.70 20.17
C ALA A 206 -0.82 -29.04 19.58
N ASN A 207 -1.06 -29.28 18.28
CA ASN A 207 -0.92 -30.61 17.68
C ASN A 207 0.20 -30.73 16.64
N THR A 208 0.78 -29.62 16.16
CA THR A 208 1.87 -29.68 15.18
C THR A 208 3.18 -30.10 15.86
N PRO A 209 3.85 -31.17 15.39
CA PRO A 209 5.15 -31.56 15.91
C PRO A 209 6.19 -30.45 15.77
N GLY A 210 6.82 -30.05 16.87
CA GLY A 210 7.82 -28.98 16.88
C GLY A 210 7.24 -27.56 16.87
N ALA A 211 5.94 -27.39 17.12
CA ALA A 211 5.27 -26.08 17.17
C ALA A 211 5.98 -25.06 18.09
N ASP A 212 6.65 -25.52 19.16
CA ASP A 212 7.42 -24.69 20.10
C ASP A 212 8.67 -24.04 19.48
N LYS A 213 9.10 -24.50 18.30
CA LYS A 213 10.29 -24.02 17.58
C LYS A 213 9.99 -23.02 16.47
N ALA A 214 8.71 -22.77 16.19
CA ALA A 214 8.29 -21.89 15.11
C ALA A 214 7.25 -20.87 15.59
N ILE A 215 7.24 -19.72 14.93
CA ILE A 215 6.26 -18.67 15.17
C ILE A 215 5.03 -18.93 14.30
N PHE A 216 3.83 -18.93 14.88
CA PHE A 216 2.60 -18.96 14.11
C PHE A 216 2.20 -17.54 13.69
N SER A 217 2.01 -17.34 12.38
CA SER A 217 1.55 -16.12 11.74
C SER A 217 0.12 -16.27 11.23
N THR A 218 -0.64 -15.17 11.24
CA THR A 218 -1.98 -15.10 10.63
C THR A 218 -1.98 -14.20 9.42
N HIS A 219 -2.62 -14.62 8.33
CA HIS A 219 -2.85 -13.80 7.13
C HIS A 219 -4.31 -13.91 6.72
N CYS A 220 -5.15 -12.95 7.13
CA CYS A 220 -6.58 -13.02 6.88
C CYS A 220 -7.01 -12.03 5.79
N HIS A 221 -7.71 -12.53 4.77
CA HIS A 221 -8.42 -11.70 3.79
C HIS A 221 -9.82 -11.32 4.29
N ASN A 222 -10.44 -10.33 3.64
CA ASN A 222 -11.60 -9.63 4.15
C ASN A 222 -12.90 -9.84 3.36
N ASP A 223 -13.03 -10.93 2.60
CA ASP A 223 -14.18 -11.16 1.73
C ASP A 223 -15.54 -11.14 2.45
N LEU A 224 -15.59 -11.56 3.72
CA LEU A 224 -16.79 -11.46 4.59
C LEU A 224 -16.76 -10.27 5.58
N GLY A 225 -15.77 -9.39 5.50
CA GLY A 225 -15.63 -8.26 6.44
C GLY A 225 -15.13 -8.66 7.85
N LEU A 226 -14.53 -9.85 7.99
CA LEU A 226 -14.13 -10.43 9.28
C LEU A 226 -12.61 -10.51 9.49
N ALA A 227 -11.79 -9.97 8.59
CA ALA A 227 -10.34 -10.15 8.61
C ALA A 227 -9.70 -9.73 9.95
N THR A 228 -9.99 -8.50 10.41
CA THR A 228 -9.51 -7.99 11.71
C THR A 228 -9.95 -8.86 12.87
N ALA A 229 -11.21 -9.35 12.87
CA ALA A 229 -11.72 -10.21 13.93
C ALA A 229 -11.04 -11.60 13.92
N ASN A 230 -10.80 -12.18 12.75
CA ASN A 230 -10.10 -13.45 12.58
C ASN A 230 -8.65 -13.34 13.06
N THR A 231 -7.94 -12.29 12.67
CA THR A 231 -6.56 -12.03 13.13
C THR A 231 -6.48 -11.89 14.66
N LEU A 232 -7.39 -11.13 15.28
CA LEU A 232 -7.43 -11.00 16.74
C LEU A 232 -7.76 -12.33 17.42
N ALA A 233 -8.64 -13.15 16.85
CA ALA A 233 -8.91 -14.50 17.35
C ALA A 233 -7.69 -15.42 17.24
N GLY A 234 -6.91 -15.32 16.17
CA GLY A 234 -5.64 -16.04 16.01
C GLY A 234 -4.61 -15.63 17.06
N ILE A 235 -4.46 -14.32 17.34
CA ILE A 235 -3.57 -13.81 18.41
C ILE A 235 -3.95 -14.41 19.78
N SER A 236 -5.25 -14.39 20.12
CA SER A 236 -5.75 -14.95 21.37
C SER A 236 -5.50 -16.46 21.50
N ASN A 237 -5.29 -17.16 20.39
CA ASN A 237 -5.14 -18.62 20.34
C ASN A 237 -3.70 -19.10 20.05
N GLY A 238 -2.72 -18.20 20.04
CA GLY A 238 -1.29 -18.57 20.02
C GLY A 238 -0.47 -17.97 18.89
N ALA A 239 -1.09 -17.24 17.95
CA ALA A 239 -0.32 -16.52 16.94
C ALA A 239 0.56 -15.42 17.57
N ARG A 240 1.77 -15.26 17.04
CA ARG A 240 2.77 -14.27 17.48
C ARG A 240 3.33 -13.43 16.34
N GLN A 241 2.82 -13.63 15.13
CA GLN A 241 2.99 -12.73 13.99
C GLN A 241 1.62 -12.49 13.34
N VAL A 242 1.43 -11.30 12.76
CA VAL A 242 0.28 -10.98 11.92
C VAL A 242 0.74 -10.35 10.61
N GLU A 243 0.17 -10.81 9.51
CA GLU A 243 0.35 -10.25 8.17
C GLU A 243 -0.81 -9.32 7.85
N VAL A 244 -0.47 -8.06 7.62
CA VAL A 244 -1.42 -6.94 7.54
C VAL A 244 -1.00 -5.97 6.44
N THR A 245 -1.89 -5.05 6.11
CA THR A 245 -1.61 -3.95 5.18
C THR A 245 -2.12 -2.63 5.74
N ILE A 246 -1.51 -1.53 5.32
CA ILE A 246 -2.04 -0.18 5.57
C ILE A 246 -3.37 -0.04 4.83
N ASN A 247 -4.38 0.50 5.51
CA ASN A 247 -5.73 0.69 4.99
C ASN A 247 -6.50 -0.60 4.65
N GLY A 248 -5.94 -1.78 4.87
CA GLY A 248 -6.56 -3.06 4.51
C GLY A 248 -6.62 -3.30 2.99
N ILE A 249 -5.69 -2.74 2.22
CA ILE A 249 -5.63 -2.99 0.76
C ILE A 249 -5.16 -4.43 0.46
N GLY A 250 -5.53 -4.98 -0.70
CA GLY A 250 -5.18 -6.35 -1.05
C GLY A 250 -6.06 -6.93 -2.14
N GLU A 251 -5.89 -8.22 -2.43
CA GLU A 251 -6.79 -8.92 -3.35
C GLU A 251 -8.26 -8.82 -2.91
N ARG A 252 -9.16 -8.63 -3.89
CA ARG A 252 -10.63 -8.61 -3.73
C ARG A 252 -11.10 -7.57 -2.71
N ALA A 253 -11.52 -8.02 -1.52
CA ALA A 253 -11.97 -7.17 -0.42
C ALA A 253 -10.83 -6.68 0.48
N GLY A 254 -9.60 -7.10 0.21
CA GLY A 254 -8.39 -6.66 0.90
C GLY A 254 -7.87 -7.62 1.95
N ASN A 255 -6.77 -7.23 2.59
CA ASN A 255 -6.17 -7.90 3.73
C ASN A 255 -6.65 -7.30 5.04
N THR A 256 -6.24 -7.91 6.14
CA THR A 256 -6.40 -7.32 7.47
C THR A 256 -5.70 -5.96 7.56
N ALA A 257 -6.41 -4.97 8.10
CA ALA A 257 -5.90 -3.62 8.27
C ALA A 257 -4.97 -3.52 9.49
N MET A 258 -3.73 -3.05 9.29
CA MET A 258 -2.73 -2.92 10.34
C MET A 258 -3.20 -2.00 11.47
N GLU A 259 -3.73 -0.84 11.09
CA GLU A 259 -4.18 0.18 12.04
C GLU A 259 -5.30 -0.34 12.96
N GLU A 260 -6.16 -1.25 12.48
CA GLU A 260 -7.26 -1.81 13.26
C GLU A 260 -6.76 -2.83 14.29
N VAL A 261 -5.92 -3.78 13.87
CA VAL A 261 -5.37 -4.81 14.78
C VAL A 261 -4.47 -4.19 15.85
N VAL A 262 -3.58 -3.27 15.45
CA VAL A 262 -2.68 -2.59 16.38
C VAL A 262 -3.46 -1.77 17.39
N MET A 263 -4.47 -1.00 16.96
CA MET A 263 -5.26 -0.19 17.89
C MET A 263 -6.18 -1.02 18.78
N ALA A 264 -6.66 -2.19 18.33
CA ALA A 264 -7.38 -3.13 19.20
C ALA A 264 -6.50 -3.62 20.35
N ILE A 265 -5.24 -3.97 20.08
CA ILE A 265 -4.27 -4.37 21.10
C ILE A 265 -3.90 -3.19 22.00
N HIS A 266 -3.63 -2.02 21.40
CA HIS A 266 -3.24 -0.79 22.10
C HIS A 266 -4.30 -0.35 23.13
N THR A 267 -5.59 -0.45 22.77
CA THR A 267 -6.71 -0.06 23.63
C THR A 267 -7.09 -1.12 24.66
N HIS A 268 -6.59 -2.36 24.53
CA HIS A 268 -6.85 -3.48 25.43
C HIS A 268 -5.57 -4.15 25.95
N PRO A 269 -4.67 -3.40 26.63
CA PRO A 269 -3.35 -3.89 27.02
C PRO A 269 -3.36 -5.07 28.01
N ASN A 270 -4.49 -5.31 28.69
CA ASN A 270 -4.65 -6.39 29.65
C ASN A 270 -5.42 -7.61 29.10
N TYR A 271 -6.00 -7.51 27.90
CA TYR A 271 -6.84 -8.56 27.33
C TYR A 271 -6.04 -9.49 26.42
N TYR A 272 -5.33 -8.92 25.45
CA TYR A 272 -4.52 -9.70 24.52
C TYR A 272 -3.19 -10.12 25.18
N PRO A 273 -2.70 -11.36 24.94
CA PRO A 273 -1.49 -11.87 25.57
C PRO A 273 -0.19 -11.33 24.93
N VAL A 274 -0.28 -10.22 24.19
CA VAL A 274 0.81 -9.67 23.39
C VAL A 274 0.92 -8.15 23.50
N HIS A 275 2.07 -7.60 23.13
CA HIS A 275 2.30 -6.16 22.96
C HIS A 275 2.96 -5.88 21.60
N HIS A 276 2.83 -4.65 21.09
CA HIS A 276 3.45 -4.22 19.83
C HIS A 276 4.46 -3.08 20.05
N THR A 277 5.33 -2.84 19.07
CA THR A 277 6.27 -1.72 19.05
C THR A 277 5.93 -0.62 18.04
N ILE A 278 4.80 -0.76 17.33
CA ILE A 278 4.33 0.22 16.35
C ILE A 278 4.11 1.60 16.98
N ASN A 279 4.63 2.63 16.32
CA ASN A 279 4.38 4.03 16.63
C ASN A 279 3.03 4.45 16.03
N THR A 280 1.95 4.28 16.80
CA THR A 280 0.57 4.54 16.37
C THR A 280 0.35 5.98 15.89
N THR A 281 1.15 6.94 16.36
CA THR A 281 1.06 8.37 15.97
C THR A 281 1.41 8.63 14.50
N LEU A 282 1.88 7.62 13.76
CA LEU A 282 2.17 7.73 12.33
C LEU A 282 1.07 7.13 11.44
N PHE A 283 0.03 6.50 12.02
CA PHE A 283 -0.99 5.79 11.23
C PHE A 283 -1.74 6.67 10.24
N TYR A 284 -2.23 7.83 10.69
CA TYR A 284 -2.99 8.71 9.80
C TYR A 284 -2.16 9.13 8.58
N ARG A 285 -0.88 9.49 8.79
CA ARG A 285 0.01 9.97 7.73
C ARG A 285 0.32 8.88 6.70
N ILE A 286 0.69 7.70 7.16
CA ILE A 286 0.99 6.58 6.25
C ILE A 286 -0.27 6.12 5.52
N SER A 287 -1.44 6.15 6.17
CA SER A 287 -2.73 5.89 5.55
C SER A 287 -3.01 6.86 4.39
N GLN A 288 -2.80 8.17 4.57
CA GLN A 288 -2.96 9.16 3.50
C GLN A 288 -1.92 8.99 2.38
N MET A 289 -0.66 8.71 2.72
CA MET A 289 0.39 8.45 1.73
C MET A 289 0.05 7.25 0.85
N VAL A 290 -0.30 6.11 1.46
CA VAL A 290 -0.70 4.89 0.73
C VAL A 290 -1.93 5.17 -0.12
N SER A 291 -2.93 5.89 0.40
CA SER A 291 -4.12 6.27 -0.38
C SER A 291 -3.78 7.14 -1.59
N SER A 292 -2.87 8.11 -1.43
CA SER A 292 -2.45 9.00 -2.52
C SER A 292 -1.66 8.27 -3.60
N LEU A 293 -0.72 7.40 -3.21
CA LEU A 293 0.18 6.71 -4.14
C LEU A 293 -0.52 5.54 -4.84
N SER A 294 -1.38 4.80 -4.13
CA SER A 294 -2.12 3.67 -4.70
C SER A 294 -3.37 4.10 -5.49
N GLY A 295 -3.93 5.28 -5.21
CA GLY A 295 -5.23 5.70 -5.72
C GLY A 295 -6.42 5.09 -4.96
N MET A 296 -6.19 4.22 -3.96
CA MET A 296 -7.27 3.63 -3.16
C MET A 296 -7.74 4.61 -2.08
N ILE A 297 -8.94 5.16 -2.24
CA ILE A 297 -9.51 6.13 -1.30
C ILE A 297 -9.86 5.46 0.03
N VAL A 298 -9.43 6.09 1.14
CA VAL A 298 -9.87 5.73 2.50
C VAL A 298 -11.33 6.13 2.67
N GLN A 299 -12.19 5.15 3.01
CA GLN A 299 -13.60 5.43 3.30
C GLN A 299 -13.72 6.44 4.45
N PRO A 300 -14.64 7.43 4.38
CA PRO A 300 -14.75 8.45 5.42
C PRO A 300 -14.95 7.89 6.83
N ASN A 301 -15.70 6.80 6.95
CA ASN A 301 -16.03 6.11 8.19
C ASN A 301 -15.13 4.88 8.46
N LYS A 302 -14.00 4.73 7.76
CA LYS A 302 -13.05 3.66 8.06
C LYS A 302 -12.55 3.78 9.49
N ALA A 303 -12.46 2.65 10.19
CA ALA A 303 -11.95 2.59 11.55
C ALA A 303 -10.53 3.18 11.63
N ILE A 304 -10.25 3.88 12.73
CA ILE A 304 -8.95 4.47 13.10
C ILE A 304 -8.49 5.65 12.23
N VAL A 305 -8.54 5.54 10.90
CA VAL A 305 -7.93 6.49 9.96
C VAL A 305 -8.93 7.22 9.04
N GLY A 306 -10.22 6.89 9.12
CA GLY A 306 -11.26 7.59 8.38
C GLY A 306 -11.44 9.03 8.85
N ARG A 307 -11.67 9.98 7.93
CA ARG A 307 -11.86 11.41 8.27
C ARG A 307 -13.00 11.68 9.25
N ASN A 308 -14.01 10.79 9.31
CA ASN A 308 -15.16 10.90 10.21
C ASN A 308 -14.96 10.11 11.52
N ALA A 309 -13.85 9.40 11.71
CA ALA A 309 -13.66 8.48 12.84
C ALA A 309 -13.64 9.20 14.21
N PHE A 310 -13.34 10.50 14.24
CA PHE A 310 -13.26 11.32 15.44
C PHE A 310 -14.21 12.53 15.42
N LEU A 311 -15.15 12.59 14.47
CA LEU A 311 -16.10 13.70 14.34
C LEU A 311 -17.44 13.36 15.00
N HIS A 312 -18.00 14.30 15.76
CA HIS A 312 -19.30 14.17 16.43
C HIS A 312 -20.28 15.23 15.91
N GLU A 313 -21.33 14.82 15.20
CA GLU A 313 -22.35 15.73 14.65
C GLU A 313 -23.51 15.98 15.63
N SER A 314 -23.86 14.99 16.46
CA SER A 314 -24.97 15.10 17.42
C SER A 314 -24.66 16.07 18.54
N GLY A 315 -25.54 17.05 18.78
CA GLY A 315 -25.37 18.03 19.86
C GLY A 315 -25.28 17.42 21.26
N ILE A 316 -25.90 16.26 21.49
CA ILE A 316 -25.78 15.51 22.76
C ILE A 316 -24.38 14.88 22.87
N HIS A 317 -23.83 14.38 21.77
CA HIS A 317 -22.47 13.82 21.78
C HIS A 317 -21.43 14.92 21.97
N GLN A 318 -21.60 16.06 21.30
CA GLN A 318 -20.74 17.24 21.46
C GLN A 318 -20.72 17.74 22.91
N ASP A 319 -21.89 17.89 23.54
CA ASP A 319 -21.98 18.27 24.96
C ASP A 319 -21.30 17.24 25.89
N GLY A 320 -21.44 15.94 25.59
CA GLY A 320 -20.74 14.87 26.30
C GLY A 320 -19.21 14.97 26.17
N VAL A 321 -18.70 15.10 24.95
CA VAL A 321 -17.26 15.23 24.65
C VAL A 321 -16.67 16.51 25.27
N LEU A 322 -17.41 17.63 25.25
CA LEU A 322 -16.99 18.89 25.88
C LEU A 322 -16.87 18.77 27.40
N LYS A 323 -17.74 17.97 28.04
CA LYS A 323 -17.67 17.70 29.49
C LYS A 323 -16.57 16.71 29.83
N ASN A 324 -16.45 15.64 29.06
CA ASN A 324 -15.40 14.65 29.17
C ASN A 324 -15.27 13.85 27.87
N ARG A 325 -14.17 14.02 27.14
CA ARG A 325 -13.92 13.33 25.86
C ARG A 325 -14.08 11.80 25.96
N GLN A 326 -13.76 11.20 27.10
CA GLN A 326 -13.86 9.75 27.32
C GLN A 326 -15.28 9.19 27.25
N THR A 327 -16.34 10.03 27.23
CA THR A 327 -17.71 9.55 27.10
C THR A 327 -17.98 8.89 25.75
N TYR A 328 -17.26 9.31 24.69
CA TYR A 328 -17.44 8.80 23.33
C TYR A 328 -16.11 8.45 22.64
N GLU A 329 -14.98 8.99 23.09
CA GLU A 329 -13.67 8.75 22.48
C GLU A 329 -12.86 7.71 23.28
N ILE A 330 -12.78 6.49 22.75
CA ILE A 330 -11.90 5.43 23.29
C ILE A 330 -10.44 5.59 22.85
N ILE A 331 -10.20 6.40 21.82
CA ILE A 331 -8.90 6.72 21.22
C ILE A 331 -8.91 8.22 20.97
N THR A 332 -7.85 8.93 21.38
CA THR A 332 -7.72 10.35 21.03
C THR A 332 -7.15 10.49 19.61
N PRO A 333 -7.51 11.54 18.85
CA PRO A 333 -6.96 11.79 17.52
C PRO A 333 -5.43 11.76 17.48
N GLU A 334 -4.77 12.33 18.50
CA GLU A 334 -3.32 12.43 18.58
C GLU A 334 -2.65 11.05 18.72
N THR A 335 -3.35 10.09 19.35
CA THR A 335 -2.86 8.71 19.53
C THR A 335 -2.60 8.01 18.18
N VAL A 336 -3.35 8.39 17.15
CA VAL A 336 -3.24 7.82 15.79
C VAL A 336 -2.60 8.80 14.79
N GLY A 337 -2.11 9.94 15.29
CA GLY A 337 -1.45 10.95 14.46
C GLY A 337 -2.38 11.92 13.76
N VAL A 338 -3.67 11.93 14.11
CA VAL A 338 -4.60 12.97 13.69
C VAL A 338 -4.34 14.18 14.58
N THR A 339 -3.60 15.17 14.08
CA THR A 339 -3.36 16.41 14.82
C THR A 339 -4.52 17.36 14.66
N ASP A 340 -4.89 18.06 15.74
CA ASP A 340 -5.78 19.22 15.67
C ASP A 340 -5.25 20.22 14.63
N ILE A 341 -6.14 20.66 13.76
CA ILE A 341 -5.91 21.41 12.52
C ILE A 341 -5.57 22.90 12.82
N ASN A 342 -4.70 23.16 13.80
CA ASN A 342 -4.55 24.52 14.35
C ASN A 342 -3.19 25.20 14.10
N LEU A 343 -2.22 24.54 13.47
CA LEU A 343 -1.12 25.28 12.85
C LEU A 343 -1.53 25.68 11.43
N VAL A 344 -2.32 26.75 11.33
CA VAL A 344 -2.69 27.35 10.05
C VAL A 344 -1.41 27.87 9.40
N LEU A 345 -0.86 27.08 8.48
CA LEU A 345 0.16 27.57 7.58
C LEU A 345 -0.53 28.47 6.55
N GLY A 346 0.03 29.66 6.36
CA GLY A 346 -0.56 30.68 5.49
C GLY A 346 0.51 31.55 4.88
N LYS A 347 0.09 32.64 4.25
CA LYS A 347 0.98 33.53 3.49
C LYS A 347 2.19 34.03 4.26
N HIS A 348 2.11 34.14 5.58
CA HIS A 348 3.21 34.61 6.44
C HIS A 348 4.10 33.48 6.98
N SER A 349 3.76 32.22 6.74
CA SER A 349 4.57 31.08 7.16
C SER A 349 5.89 31.03 6.38
N GLY A 350 6.99 30.95 7.14
CA GLY A 350 8.35 30.89 6.61
C GLY A 350 8.80 29.47 6.28
N ARG A 351 9.96 29.36 5.64
CA ARG A 351 10.58 28.07 5.23
C ARG A 351 10.71 27.08 6.38
N ASN A 352 11.15 27.54 7.55
CA ASN A 352 11.38 26.64 8.69
C ASN A 352 10.08 26.02 9.19
N ALA A 353 9.00 26.80 9.30
CA ALA A 353 7.68 26.30 9.69
C ALA A 353 7.12 25.29 8.68
N PHE A 354 7.30 25.53 7.38
CA PHE A 354 6.91 24.57 6.35
C PHE A 354 7.77 23.29 6.41
N ARG A 355 9.09 23.40 6.62
CA ARG A 355 9.99 22.24 6.76
C ARG A 355 9.68 21.40 7.99
N GLU A 356 9.43 22.04 9.12
CA GLU A 356 8.96 21.35 10.32
C GLU A 356 7.65 20.64 10.04
N ARG A 357 6.69 21.29 9.36
CA ARG A 357 5.42 20.65 9.04
C ARG A 357 5.58 19.48 8.06
N CYS A 358 6.47 19.56 7.07
CA CYS A 358 6.79 18.43 6.20
C CYS A 358 7.38 17.24 6.98
N LYS A 359 8.30 17.51 7.92
CA LYS A 359 8.85 16.50 8.83
C LYS A 359 7.76 15.88 9.71
N GLU A 360 6.91 16.73 10.28
CA GLU A 360 5.67 16.36 10.95
C GLU A 360 4.61 15.81 9.99
N LEU A 361 4.87 15.57 8.71
CA LEU A 361 3.97 14.82 7.84
C LEU A 361 4.65 13.53 7.34
N GLY A 362 5.83 13.22 7.88
CA GLY A 362 6.62 12.02 7.55
C GLY A 362 7.68 12.27 6.47
N PHE A 363 7.73 13.46 5.86
CA PHE A 363 8.70 13.79 4.82
C PHE A 363 9.95 14.42 5.43
N VAL A 364 10.78 13.56 6.03
CA VAL A 364 11.96 14.00 6.79
C VAL A 364 13.18 14.27 5.91
N ASP A 365 13.30 13.54 4.79
CA ASP A 365 14.46 13.55 3.88
C ASP A 365 14.14 14.15 2.51
N ILE A 366 13.40 15.26 2.49
CA ILE A 366 13.19 16.00 1.23
C ILE A 366 14.50 16.69 0.86
N LYS A 367 15.01 16.49 -0.37
CA LYS A 367 16.20 17.21 -0.84
C LYS A 367 15.94 18.71 -0.88
N ASP A 368 16.98 19.53 -0.78
CA ASP A 368 16.80 20.99 -0.66
C ASP A 368 16.13 21.63 -1.89
N ASP A 369 16.35 21.07 -3.08
CA ASP A 369 15.71 21.48 -4.34
C ASP A 369 14.23 21.06 -4.40
N GLU A 370 13.92 19.83 -4.00
CA GLU A 370 12.53 19.32 -3.88
C GLU A 370 11.75 20.11 -2.83
N PHE A 371 12.38 20.39 -1.70
CA PHE A 371 11.82 21.21 -0.64
C PHE A 371 11.57 22.64 -1.13
N GLN A 372 12.48 23.20 -1.92
CA GLN A 372 12.31 24.53 -2.51
C GLN A 372 11.07 24.56 -3.41
N LYS A 373 10.91 23.58 -4.32
CA LYS A 373 9.74 23.49 -5.20
C LYS A 373 8.44 23.33 -4.41
N ALA A 374 8.43 22.45 -3.41
CA ALA A 374 7.27 22.25 -2.54
C ALA A 374 6.94 23.54 -1.75
N PHE A 375 7.95 24.26 -1.27
CA PHE A 375 7.76 25.53 -0.58
C PHE A 375 7.20 26.62 -1.50
N ASP A 376 7.69 26.70 -2.74
CA ASP A 376 7.19 27.67 -3.72
C ASP A 376 5.74 27.37 -4.11
N ALA A 377 5.40 26.08 -4.30
CA ALA A 377 4.02 25.64 -4.51
C ALA A 377 3.12 25.94 -3.31
N PHE A 378 3.63 25.75 -2.09
CA PHE A 378 2.94 26.12 -0.85
C PHE A 378 2.69 27.64 -0.78
N LYS A 379 3.66 28.48 -1.15
CA LYS A 379 3.48 29.95 -1.18
C LYS A 379 2.45 30.37 -2.24
N ALA A 380 2.50 29.77 -3.42
CA ALA A 380 1.52 29.99 -4.48
C ALA A 380 0.12 29.51 -4.09
N LEU A 381 0.02 28.48 -3.26
CA LEU A 381 -1.25 28.05 -2.69
C LEU A 381 -1.75 29.04 -1.63
N CYS A 382 -0.89 29.52 -0.73
CA CYS A 382 -1.23 30.52 0.28
C CYS A 382 -1.67 31.88 -0.30
N ASP A 383 -1.29 32.20 -1.54
CA ASP A 383 -1.78 33.40 -2.23
C ASP A 383 -3.21 33.25 -2.76
N ARG A 384 -3.67 32.00 -2.95
CA ARG A 384 -5.00 31.66 -3.47
C ARG A 384 -5.97 31.17 -2.39
N LYS A 385 -5.42 30.56 -1.34
CA LYS A 385 -6.14 29.95 -0.21
C LYS A 385 -5.74 30.64 1.09
N LYS A 386 -6.72 31.03 1.91
CA LYS A 386 -6.43 31.77 3.16
C LYS A 386 -5.75 30.90 4.21
N ASN A 387 -6.20 29.65 4.34
CA ASN A 387 -5.71 28.68 5.31
C ASN A 387 -5.29 27.41 4.59
N VAL A 388 -4.01 27.03 4.69
CA VAL A 388 -3.50 25.77 4.13
C VAL A 388 -3.46 24.72 5.24
N ASN A 389 -4.10 23.58 5.01
CA ASN A 389 -4.18 22.46 5.94
C ASN A 389 -3.22 21.32 5.55
N ASP A 390 -3.13 20.28 6.38
CA ASP A 390 -2.23 19.15 6.11
C ASP A 390 -2.56 18.38 4.84
N GLY A 391 -3.84 18.24 4.50
CA GLY A 391 -4.26 17.61 3.24
C GLY A 391 -3.70 18.36 2.03
N ASP A 392 -3.66 19.69 2.09
CA ASP A 392 -3.07 20.51 1.04
C ASP A 392 -1.54 20.34 0.97
N ILE A 393 -0.87 20.27 2.12
CA ILE A 393 0.59 20.07 2.19
C ILE A 393 0.95 18.68 1.67
N LEU A 394 0.22 17.65 2.11
CA LEU A 394 0.36 16.28 1.62
C LEU A 394 0.16 16.22 0.11
N ALA A 395 -0.84 16.94 -0.43
CA ALA A 395 -1.07 17.02 -1.87
C ALA A 395 0.07 17.73 -2.63
N ILE A 396 0.63 18.80 -2.07
CA ILE A 396 1.81 19.47 -2.64
C ILE A 396 3.00 18.51 -2.66
N LEU A 397 3.25 17.80 -1.55
CA LEU A 397 4.36 16.87 -1.40
C LEU A 397 4.19 15.64 -2.29
N SER A 398 2.99 15.07 -2.39
CA SER A 398 2.69 13.94 -3.27
C SER A 398 2.84 14.30 -4.74
N ASN A 399 2.41 15.51 -5.14
CA ASN A 399 2.65 16.04 -6.48
C ASN A 399 4.15 16.18 -6.74
N GLN A 400 4.96 16.69 -5.80
CA GLN A 400 6.40 16.82 -6.01
C GLN A 400 7.15 15.48 -6.06
N ILE A 401 6.73 14.48 -5.28
CA ILE A 401 7.28 13.11 -5.37
C ILE A 401 6.87 12.45 -6.69
N SER A 402 5.64 12.70 -7.14
CA SER A 402 5.17 12.25 -8.46
C SER A 402 5.81 13.02 -9.62
N ASP A 403 6.23 14.28 -9.43
CA ASP A 403 6.91 15.12 -10.42
C ASP A 403 8.43 14.82 -10.48
N ASN A 404 8.97 14.16 -9.45
CA ASN A 404 10.39 13.80 -9.37
C ASN A 404 10.79 12.60 -10.22
N VAL A 405 9.95 12.24 -11.18
CA VAL A 405 10.34 11.25 -12.17
C VAL A 405 11.42 11.89 -13.05
N THR A 406 12.65 11.47 -12.86
CA THR A 406 13.72 11.45 -13.88
C THR A 406 13.30 10.71 -15.17
N HIS A 407 12.03 10.31 -15.31
CA HIS A 407 11.41 9.55 -16.39
C HIS A 407 9.97 10.05 -16.72
N ALA A 408 9.56 11.24 -16.29
CA ALA A 408 8.29 11.80 -16.76
C ALA A 408 8.44 12.13 -18.24
N PHE A 409 7.43 11.82 -19.06
CA PHE A 409 7.46 12.13 -20.48
C PHE A 409 6.90 13.53 -20.74
N TYR A 410 5.83 13.88 -20.03
CA TYR A 410 5.12 15.14 -20.20
C TYR A 410 4.83 15.83 -18.88
N THR A 411 4.96 17.15 -18.85
CA THR A 411 4.50 17.99 -17.72
C THR A 411 3.46 18.98 -18.21
N LEU A 412 2.37 19.16 -17.45
CA LEU A 412 1.37 20.16 -17.79
C LEU A 412 1.94 21.57 -17.58
N VAL A 413 1.95 22.39 -18.64
CA VAL A 413 2.39 23.80 -18.57
C VAL A 413 1.20 24.71 -18.34
N SER A 414 0.15 24.58 -19.15
CA SER A 414 -1.07 25.36 -19.00
C SER A 414 -2.28 24.65 -19.58
N THR A 415 -3.45 25.03 -19.07
CA THR A 415 -4.75 24.59 -19.58
C THR A 415 -5.68 25.79 -19.62
N GLN A 416 -6.30 26.03 -20.76
CA GLN A 416 -7.35 27.02 -20.92
C GLN A 416 -8.61 26.31 -21.40
N VAL A 417 -9.73 26.55 -20.73
CA VAL A 417 -11.01 25.94 -21.08
C VAL A 417 -12.07 27.01 -21.21
N VAL A 418 -12.84 26.92 -22.30
CA VAL A 418 -14.07 27.67 -22.49
C VAL A 418 -15.20 26.66 -22.48
N ALA A 419 -16.11 26.79 -21.51
CA ALA A 419 -17.22 25.87 -21.32
C ALA A 419 -18.47 26.60 -20.85
N GLY A 420 -19.62 25.97 -21.05
CA GLY A 420 -20.94 26.51 -20.69
C GLY A 420 -22.02 25.47 -20.95
N ALA A 421 -23.22 25.73 -20.44
CA ALA A 421 -24.37 24.85 -20.68
C ALA A 421 -24.80 24.94 -22.17
N ASN A 422 -25.00 23.78 -22.80
CA ASN A 422 -25.45 23.66 -24.20
C ASN A 422 -24.54 24.33 -25.25
N ILE A 423 -23.26 24.50 -24.94
CA ILE A 423 -22.26 24.94 -25.92
C ILE A 423 -21.19 23.86 -26.08
N THR A 424 -20.57 23.82 -27.27
CA THR A 424 -19.36 23.03 -27.47
C THR A 424 -18.25 23.60 -26.61
N SER A 425 -17.72 22.78 -25.71
CA SER A 425 -16.58 23.16 -24.87
C SER A 425 -15.31 23.11 -25.70
N MET A 426 -14.37 24.02 -25.42
CA MET A 426 -13.06 24.07 -26.07
C MET A 426 -11.98 24.07 -25.00
N ALA A 427 -10.94 23.27 -25.20
CA ALA A 427 -9.74 23.30 -24.38
C ALA A 427 -8.51 23.53 -25.24
N ASN A 428 -7.61 24.40 -24.78
CA ASN A 428 -6.24 24.50 -25.25
C ASN A 428 -5.32 24.01 -24.14
N VAL A 429 -4.48 23.03 -24.44
CA VAL A 429 -3.56 22.45 -23.48
C VAL A 429 -2.14 22.58 -24.01
N LYS A 430 -1.24 23.02 -23.13
CA LYS A 430 0.20 23.05 -23.39
C LYS A 430 0.91 22.10 -22.44
N LEU A 431 1.74 21.25 -23.01
CA LEU A 431 2.59 20.29 -22.30
C LEU A 431 4.06 20.61 -22.58
N TYR A 432 4.93 20.30 -21.64
CA TYR A 432 6.37 20.24 -21.85
C TYR A 432 6.75 18.79 -22.15
N ASP A 433 7.28 18.53 -23.34
CA ASP A 433 7.85 17.22 -23.70
C ASP A 433 9.29 17.18 -23.21
N ILE A 434 9.53 16.37 -22.18
CA ILE A 434 10.83 16.29 -21.50
C ILE A 434 11.88 15.68 -22.42
N LYS A 435 11.50 14.73 -23.28
CA LYS A 435 12.44 14.04 -24.18
C LYS A 435 12.84 14.92 -25.35
N ALA A 436 11.89 15.68 -25.89
CA ALA A 436 12.13 16.59 -27.01
C ALA A 436 12.61 17.98 -26.56
N ASP A 437 12.67 18.23 -25.24
CA ASP A 437 13.05 19.49 -24.61
C ASP A 437 12.32 20.70 -25.21
N LYS A 438 11.00 20.58 -25.36
CA LYS A 438 10.17 21.62 -25.99
C LYS A 438 8.74 21.65 -25.46
N GLU A 439 8.12 22.82 -25.57
CA GLU A 439 6.67 22.95 -25.38
C GLU A 439 5.92 22.44 -26.62
N ILE A 440 4.89 21.64 -26.38
CA ILE A 440 3.89 21.22 -27.35
C ILE A 440 2.53 21.74 -26.91
N SER A 441 1.68 22.08 -27.87
CA SER A 441 0.32 22.55 -27.57
C SER A 441 -0.64 22.14 -28.67
N ASP A 442 -1.85 21.76 -28.27
CA ASP A 442 -2.96 21.57 -29.19
C ASP A 442 -4.26 22.05 -28.52
N ALA A 443 -5.30 22.18 -29.33
CA ALA A 443 -6.64 22.49 -28.88
C ALA A 443 -7.64 21.46 -29.40
N ALA A 444 -8.65 21.19 -28.59
CA ALA A 444 -9.75 20.33 -28.97
C ALA A 444 -11.08 20.95 -28.57
N ILE A 445 -12.12 20.51 -29.28
CA ILE A 445 -13.51 20.83 -28.98
C ILE A 445 -14.22 19.55 -28.60
N SER A 446 -15.16 19.63 -27.65
CA SER A 446 -16.02 18.52 -27.28
C SER A 446 -17.44 18.97 -26.98
N VAL A 447 -18.41 18.17 -27.41
CA VAL A 447 -19.82 18.28 -27.06
C VAL A 447 -20.16 17.60 -25.73
N ASN A 448 -19.25 16.77 -25.21
CA ASN A 448 -19.44 16.03 -23.95
C ASN A 448 -19.00 16.84 -22.72
N GLY A 449 -18.38 18.01 -22.94
CA GLY A 449 -18.05 18.96 -21.88
C GLY A 449 -16.56 19.32 -21.80
N PRO A 450 -16.19 20.13 -20.79
CA PRO A 450 -14.83 20.69 -20.64
C PRO A 450 -13.77 19.61 -20.42
N VAL A 451 -14.09 18.60 -19.61
CA VAL A 451 -13.15 17.53 -19.25
C VAL A 451 -12.75 16.72 -20.48
N ASP A 452 -13.74 16.34 -21.30
CA ASP A 452 -13.50 15.62 -22.54
C ASP A 452 -12.66 16.45 -23.53
N ALA A 453 -12.93 17.76 -23.64
CA ALA A 453 -12.12 18.66 -24.46
C ALA A 453 -10.65 18.71 -24.01
N ILE A 454 -10.39 18.74 -22.69
CA ILE A 454 -9.02 18.69 -22.15
C ILE A 454 -8.33 17.38 -22.54
N PHE A 455 -9.00 16.24 -22.36
CA PHE A 455 -8.44 14.93 -22.66
C PHE A 455 -8.16 14.76 -24.15
N GLU A 456 -9.04 15.23 -25.02
CA GLU A 456 -8.81 15.26 -26.47
C GLU A 456 -7.63 16.16 -26.84
N ALA A 457 -7.50 17.35 -26.25
CA ALA A 457 -6.37 18.25 -26.52
C ALA A 457 -5.03 17.62 -26.11
N ILE A 458 -4.99 16.95 -24.95
CA ILE A 458 -3.81 16.21 -24.47
C ILE A 458 -3.47 15.04 -25.41
N GLN A 459 -4.47 14.21 -25.73
CA GLN A 459 -4.29 13.05 -26.63
C GLN A 459 -3.76 13.46 -28.00
N ARG A 460 -4.28 14.54 -28.57
CA ARG A 460 -3.81 15.06 -29.87
C ARG A 460 -2.40 15.64 -29.78
N SER A 461 -2.08 16.37 -28.71
CA SER A 461 -0.73 16.90 -28.47
C SER A 461 0.31 15.77 -28.42
N ILE A 462 -0.03 14.65 -27.77
CA ILE A 462 0.84 13.49 -27.61
C ILE A 462 0.80 12.57 -28.85
N GLY A 463 -0.24 12.67 -29.67
CA GLY A 463 -0.46 11.80 -30.83
C GLY A 463 -0.86 10.37 -30.46
N ARG A 464 -1.49 10.17 -29.29
CA ARG A 464 -1.92 8.86 -28.78
C ARG A 464 -3.29 8.95 -28.13
N ARG A 465 -4.06 7.85 -28.25
CA ARG A 465 -5.40 7.74 -27.67
C ARG A 465 -5.44 6.83 -26.46
N PHE A 466 -6.27 7.21 -25.51
CA PHE A 466 -6.50 6.52 -24.25
C PHE A 466 -7.99 6.44 -23.98
N LEU A 467 -8.42 5.33 -23.39
CA LEU A 467 -9.78 5.13 -22.91
C LEU A 467 -9.84 5.54 -21.44
N LEU A 468 -10.68 6.52 -21.12
CA LEU A 468 -11.01 6.85 -19.74
C LEU A 468 -11.90 5.75 -19.16
N THR A 469 -11.46 5.15 -18.05
CA THR A 469 -12.20 4.06 -17.37
C THR A 469 -12.75 4.47 -16.01
N LYS A 470 -12.10 5.43 -15.34
CA LYS A 470 -12.58 6.04 -14.10
C LYS A 470 -12.27 7.52 -14.11
N PHE A 471 -13.21 8.32 -13.62
CA PHE A 471 -13.03 9.74 -13.36
C PHE A 471 -13.86 10.15 -12.15
N ASP A 472 -13.18 10.52 -11.07
CA ASP A 472 -13.79 11.00 -9.84
C ASP A 472 -13.21 12.35 -9.45
N ILE A 473 -14.09 13.26 -9.02
CA ILE A 473 -13.69 14.54 -8.45
C ILE A 473 -14.20 14.60 -7.02
N SER A 474 -13.32 15.00 -6.11
CA SER A 474 -13.65 15.21 -4.71
C SER A 474 -12.99 16.48 -4.18
N ALA A 475 -13.58 17.10 -3.15
CA ALA A 475 -12.93 18.18 -2.43
C ALA A 475 -11.95 17.62 -1.40
N VAL A 476 -10.78 18.26 -1.27
CA VAL A 476 -9.83 18.04 -0.18
C VAL A 476 -9.93 19.23 0.76
N GLY A 477 -10.51 18.98 1.94
CA GLY A 477 -10.84 20.00 2.92
C GLY A 477 -12.23 20.62 2.72
N GLU A 478 -12.47 21.73 3.41
CA GLU A 478 -13.75 22.43 3.45
C GLU A 478 -13.57 23.91 3.05
N GLY A 479 -14.68 24.56 2.65
CA GLY A 479 -14.69 25.96 2.23
C GLY A 479 -14.68 26.16 0.72
N THR A 480 -14.94 27.40 0.28
CA THR A 480 -14.98 27.77 -1.15
C THR A 480 -13.60 27.78 -1.81
N ASP A 481 -12.54 27.69 -1.02
CA ASP A 481 -11.13 27.63 -1.42
C ASP A 481 -10.51 26.24 -1.18
N ALA A 482 -11.35 25.21 -0.95
CA ALA A 482 -10.90 23.82 -0.86
C ALA A 482 -10.24 23.36 -2.17
N LEU A 483 -9.23 22.51 -2.07
CA LEU A 483 -8.60 21.92 -3.25
C LEU A 483 -9.57 20.95 -3.93
N GLY A 484 -9.67 21.02 -5.25
CA GLY A 484 -10.28 19.98 -6.06
C GLY A 484 -9.26 18.87 -6.33
N LYS A 485 -9.56 17.65 -5.87
CA LYS A 485 -8.81 16.44 -6.23
C LYS A 485 -9.52 15.74 -7.37
N ALA A 486 -8.80 15.53 -8.46
CA ALA A 486 -9.22 14.70 -9.57
C ALA A 486 -8.49 13.36 -9.52
N GLU A 487 -9.21 12.27 -9.69
CA GLU A 487 -8.70 10.92 -9.82
C GLU A 487 -9.12 10.35 -11.17
N ILE A 488 -8.15 9.81 -11.89
CA ILE A 488 -8.30 9.36 -13.25
C ILE A 488 -7.70 7.97 -13.39
N GLN A 489 -8.42 7.10 -14.08
CA GLN A 489 -7.89 5.83 -14.56
C GLN A 489 -8.05 5.71 -16.07
N ILE A 490 -6.97 5.33 -16.76
CA ILE A 490 -6.94 5.18 -18.21
C ILE A 490 -6.48 3.78 -18.65
N LYS A 491 -6.88 3.39 -19.85
CA LYS A 491 -6.32 2.25 -20.62
C LYS A 491 -5.86 2.73 -21.99
N VAL A 492 -4.94 2.01 -22.63
CA VAL A 492 -4.54 2.32 -24.01
C VAL A 492 -5.68 1.95 -24.97
N ASP A 493 -6.02 2.84 -25.91
CA ASP A 493 -7.04 2.55 -26.92
C ASP A 493 -6.46 1.65 -28.01
N THR A 494 -6.81 0.37 -27.96
CA THR A 494 -6.42 -0.69 -28.90
C THR A 494 -6.93 -0.49 -30.33
N LYS A 495 -7.93 0.37 -30.54
CA LYS A 495 -8.48 0.66 -31.87
C LYS A 495 -7.63 1.66 -32.65
N SER A 496 -6.64 2.27 -32.01
CA SER A 496 -5.82 3.36 -32.57
C SER A 496 -4.59 2.87 -33.34
N GLY A 497 -4.30 1.57 -33.31
CA GLY A 497 -3.15 0.97 -33.97
C GLY A 497 -2.73 -0.34 -33.29
N PRO A 498 -1.90 -1.18 -33.96
CA PRO A 498 -1.44 -2.44 -33.38
C PRO A 498 -0.59 -2.18 -32.14
N ILE A 499 -1.05 -2.68 -30.99
CA ILE A 499 -0.28 -2.70 -29.76
C ILE A 499 0.72 -3.86 -29.87
N LYS A 500 2.01 -3.57 -29.68
CA LYS A 500 3.09 -4.57 -29.80
C LYS A 500 3.07 -5.61 -28.67
N ASP A 501 2.48 -5.26 -27.54
CA ASP A 501 2.43 -6.08 -26.32
C ASP A 501 1.00 -6.10 -25.76
N GLU A 502 0.34 -7.26 -25.77
CA GLU A 502 -1.05 -7.41 -25.30
C GLU A 502 -1.25 -6.99 -23.83
N ARG A 503 -0.18 -7.00 -23.02
CA ARG A 503 -0.20 -6.53 -21.63
C ARG A 503 -0.61 -5.07 -21.54
N LEU A 504 -0.16 -4.28 -22.50
CA LEU A 504 -0.46 -2.85 -22.60
C LEU A 504 -1.94 -2.56 -22.87
N ALA A 505 -2.61 -3.47 -23.59
CA ALA A 505 -4.03 -3.35 -23.89
C ALA A 505 -4.92 -3.56 -22.64
N LYS A 506 -4.47 -4.40 -21.69
CA LYS A 506 -5.28 -4.84 -20.54
C LYS A 506 -5.06 -3.98 -19.30
N ALA A 507 -3.86 -3.43 -19.15
CA ALA A 507 -3.44 -2.58 -18.04
C ALA A 507 -4.32 -1.34 -17.86
N ALA A 508 -4.61 -1.01 -16.60
CA ALA A 508 -5.21 0.27 -16.22
C ALA A 508 -4.20 1.08 -15.41
N PHE A 509 -4.10 2.38 -15.69
CA PHE A 509 -3.18 3.28 -15.00
C PHE A 509 -3.96 4.34 -14.27
N SER A 510 -3.79 4.41 -12.96
CA SER A 510 -4.49 5.34 -12.10
C SER A 510 -3.55 6.45 -11.64
N GLN A 511 -4.04 7.67 -11.59
CA GLN A 511 -3.36 8.79 -10.95
C GLN A 511 -4.37 9.73 -10.32
N SER A 512 -3.98 10.35 -9.21
CA SER A 512 -4.70 11.48 -8.63
C SER A 512 -3.83 12.73 -8.59
N SER A 513 -4.46 13.89 -8.69
CA SER A 513 -3.82 15.19 -8.49
C SER A 513 -4.80 16.15 -7.84
N ALA A 514 -4.30 17.08 -7.04
CA ALA A 514 -5.11 18.12 -6.42
C ALA A 514 -4.59 19.52 -6.79
N ASP A 515 -5.53 20.43 -7.06
CA ASP A 515 -5.28 21.84 -7.36
C ASP A 515 -6.50 22.67 -6.89
N VAL A 516 -6.33 23.97 -6.67
CA VAL A 516 -7.47 24.87 -6.35
C VAL A 516 -8.44 24.92 -7.52
N ASP A 517 -7.91 24.81 -8.75
CA ASP A 517 -8.70 24.70 -9.95
C ASP A 517 -8.90 23.22 -10.36
N ILE A 518 -10.14 22.76 -10.29
CA ILE A 518 -10.53 21.39 -10.68
C ILE A 518 -10.14 21.07 -12.13
N ILE A 519 -10.15 22.06 -13.04
CA ILE A 519 -9.75 21.88 -14.43
C ILE A 519 -8.26 21.53 -14.52
N THR A 520 -7.43 22.29 -13.81
CA THR A 520 -6.00 22.03 -13.70
C THR A 520 -5.70 20.71 -13.00
N ALA A 521 -6.38 20.39 -11.91
CA ALA A 521 -6.24 19.10 -11.20
C ALA A 521 -6.56 17.92 -12.13
N THR A 522 -7.64 18.05 -12.91
CA THR A 522 -8.08 17.05 -13.91
C THR A 522 -7.03 16.84 -15.00
N ALA A 523 -6.51 17.93 -15.57
CA ALA A 523 -5.46 17.85 -16.59
C ALA A 523 -4.17 17.21 -16.04
N LYS A 524 -3.73 17.59 -14.83
CA LYS A 524 -2.54 17.01 -14.17
C LYS A 524 -2.71 15.53 -13.88
N ALA A 525 -3.84 15.11 -13.32
CA ALA A 525 -4.14 13.71 -13.05
C ALA A 525 -4.12 12.88 -14.35
N TYR A 526 -4.67 13.41 -15.45
CA TYR A 526 -4.68 12.72 -16.75
C TYR A 526 -3.27 12.58 -17.34
N VAL A 527 -2.48 13.66 -17.34
CA VAL A 527 -1.07 13.62 -17.77
C VAL A 527 -0.26 12.64 -16.91
N GLY A 528 -0.47 12.62 -15.60
CA GLY A 528 0.23 11.70 -14.71
C GLY A 528 -0.16 10.23 -14.94
N ALA A 529 -1.43 9.94 -15.21
CA ALA A 529 -1.87 8.59 -15.60
C ALA A 529 -1.23 8.15 -16.94
N ILE A 530 -1.11 9.07 -17.91
CA ILE A 530 -0.40 8.82 -19.17
C ILE A 530 1.09 8.59 -18.93
N ASN A 531 1.74 9.40 -18.10
CA ASN A 531 3.16 9.20 -17.76
C ASN A 531 3.39 7.82 -17.14
N LYS A 532 2.53 7.38 -16.20
CA LYS A 532 2.60 6.03 -15.63
C LYS A 532 2.51 4.94 -16.71
N GLN A 533 1.59 5.10 -17.67
CA GLN A 533 1.48 4.20 -18.82
C GLN A 533 2.75 4.19 -19.69
N LEU A 534 3.28 5.36 -20.04
CA LEU A 534 4.45 5.50 -20.92
C LEU A 534 5.74 4.97 -20.27
N ILE A 535 5.91 5.20 -18.97
CA ILE A 535 7.00 4.63 -18.18
C ILE A 535 6.92 3.10 -18.24
N TRP A 536 5.74 2.54 -17.99
CA TRP A 536 5.57 1.09 -18.02
C TRP A 536 5.73 0.51 -19.45
N GLU A 537 5.32 1.22 -20.50
CA GLU A 537 5.59 0.82 -21.89
C GLU A 537 7.09 0.82 -22.21
N HIS A 538 7.80 1.85 -21.74
CA HIS A 538 9.25 1.91 -21.86
C HIS A 538 9.90 0.71 -21.13
N GLU A 539 9.45 0.43 -19.91
CA GLU A 539 9.89 -0.74 -19.14
C GLU A 539 9.56 -2.06 -19.85
N LEU A 540 8.42 -2.19 -20.54
CA LEU A 540 8.08 -3.38 -21.34
C LEU A 540 9.07 -3.54 -22.49
N SER A 541 9.42 -2.44 -23.17
CA SER A 541 10.38 -2.45 -24.28
C SER A 541 11.80 -2.81 -23.85
N THR A 542 12.18 -2.50 -22.61
CA THR A 542 13.50 -2.83 -22.03
C THR A 542 13.50 -4.16 -21.26
N GLY A 543 12.38 -4.89 -21.24
CA GLY A 543 12.23 -6.15 -20.50
C GLY A 543 12.22 -5.98 -18.97
N THR A 544 12.02 -4.77 -18.47
CA THR A 544 12.00 -4.43 -17.04
C THR A 544 10.58 -4.33 -16.46
N ALA A 545 9.54 -4.28 -17.29
CA ALA A 545 8.16 -4.12 -16.82
C ALA A 545 7.59 -5.36 -16.12
N ARG A 546 6.67 -5.10 -15.18
CA ARG A 546 5.84 -6.11 -14.49
C ARG A 546 4.67 -6.61 -15.33
N SER A 547 4.21 -7.83 -15.07
CA SER A 547 2.91 -8.34 -15.53
C SER A 547 1.76 -7.62 -14.80
N THR A 548 0.68 -7.31 -15.51
CA THR A 548 -0.53 -6.70 -14.92
C THR A 548 -1.36 -7.75 -14.20
N THR A 549 -2.26 -7.31 -13.32
CA THR A 549 -3.15 -8.16 -12.50
C THR A 549 -3.87 -9.28 -13.26
N GLU A 550 -4.14 -9.14 -14.57
CA GLU A 550 -4.78 -10.20 -15.39
C GLU A 550 -3.79 -11.24 -15.96
N GLU A 551 -2.51 -10.89 -16.15
CA GLU A 551 -1.46 -11.88 -16.46
C GLU A 551 -0.93 -12.59 -15.22
N ARG A 552 -1.47 -12.27 -14.04
CA ARG A 552 -1.35 -13.13 -12.87
C ARG A 552 -2.30 -14.32 -12.91
N HIS A 553 -2.73 -14.74 -14.11
CA HIS A 553 -2.77 -16.17 -14.37
C HIS A 553 -1.34 -16.69 -14.27
N ILE A 554 -0.96 -16.96 -13.03
CA ILE A 554 0.24 -17.70 -12.71
C ILE A 554 0.02 -19.08 -13.33
N ASP A 555 0.57 -19.31 -14.51
CA ASP A 555 0.84 -20.67 -14.96
C ASP A 555 1.77 -21.27 -13.88
N LEU A 556 1.16 -22.14 -13.06
CA LEU A 556 1.70 -22.77 -11.86
C LEU A 556 1.57 -24.28 -12.01
#